data_AF-A0A821ITA2-F1
#
_entry.id   AF-A0A821ITA2-F1
#
_cell.length_a   1.000
_cell.length_b   1.000
_cell.length_c   1.000
_cell.angle_alpha   90.00
_cell.angle_beta   90.00
_cell.angle_gamma   90.00
#
_symmetry.space_group_name_H-M   'P 1'
#
loop_
_entity.id
_entity.type
_entity.pdbx_description
1 polymer ?
#
loop_
_entity_poly.entity_id
_entity_poly.type
_entity_poly.pdbx_seq_one_letter_code
_entity_poly.pdbx_strand_id
1 'polypeptide(L)'
;MTDEETSESATTATKSDKQHINIFSRGDLLYWKCEYEKAKNHFQMILISPPISLLDSARCYSSLGAVSTELKNYEEAINNYHKQLDLLIKLKIPNETEGDIAKCLMSIGMVYFLQQDYAQAISYQKQALDTLAIVTPAHDLTSKIYRNIANLYAKTKEFDSALEYFQKAL
;
A
#
# COMPACT_ATOMS: atom_id res chain seq x y z
N MET A 1 3.44 -33.30 36.95
CA MET A 1 3.56 -31.83 36.99
C MET A 1 4.21 -31.40 35.68
N THR A 2 3.67 -31.79 34.51
CA THR A 2 2.46 -31.29 33.81
C THR A 2 2.49 -29.77 33.62
N ASP A 3 3.22 -29.36 32.57
CA ASP A 3 2.74 -28.53 31.46
C ASP A 3 1.53 -27.63 31.76
N GLU A 4 1.78 -26.39 32.18
CA GLU A 4 0.74 -25.34 32.21
C GLU A 4 1.19 -23.98 31.65
N GLU A 5 2.47 -23.74 31.39
CA GLU A 5 2.96 -22.42 30.93
C GLU A 5 2.93 -22.20 29.40
N THR A 6 2.62 -23.22 28.59
CA THR A 6 2.61 -23.08 27.11
C THR A 6 1.24 -22.70 26.52
N SER A 7 0.19 -22.53 27.33
CA SER A 7 -1.17 -22.22 26.84
C SER A 7 -1.57 -20.74 26.89
N GLU A 8 -0.82 -19.90 27.61
CA GLU A 8 -1.13 -18.47 27.80
C GLU A 8 -0.58 -17.57 26.68
N SER A 9 0.47 -18.01 25.98
CA SER A 9 1.06 -17.29 24.83
C SER A 9 0.24 -17.45 23.54
N ALA A 10 -0.54 -18.53 23.41
CA ALA A 10 -1.36 -18.79 22.22
C ALA A 10 -2.72 -18.06 22.25
N THR A 11 -3.25 -17.75 23.44
CA THR A 11 -4.57 -17.10 23.60
C THR A 11 -4.52 -15.58 23.50
N THR A 12 -3.37 -14.96 23.82
CA THR A 12 -3.15 -13.51 23.68
C THR A 12 -2.97 -13.06 22.23
N ALA A 13 -2.31 -13.87 21.40
CA ALA A 13 -2.13 -13.60 19.96
C ALA A 13 -3.47 -13.47 19.22
N THR A 14 -4.42 -14.37 19.48
CA THR A 14 -5.74 -14.35 18.78
C THR A 14 -6.65 -13.18 19.17
N LYS A 15 -6.45 -12.60 20.36
CA LYS A 15 -7.25 -11.46 20.85
C LYS A 15 -6.69 -10.14 20.30
N SER A 16 -5.36 -10.02 20.25
CA SER A 16 -4.65 -8.94 19.57
C SER A 16 -5.00 -8.92 18.08
N ASP A 17 -4.87 -10.04 17.36
CA ASP A 17 -5.20 -10.10 15.92
C ASP A 17 -6.66 -9.73 15.62
N LYS A 18 -7.61 -10.19 16.45
CA LYS A 18 -9.03 -9.82 16.33
C LYS A 18 -9.28 -8.35 16.66
N GLN A 19 -8.56 -7.77 17.62
CA GLN A 19 -8.62 -6.34 17.90
C GLN A 19 -8.04 -5.51 16.75
N HIS A 20 -6.89 -5.92 16.18
CA HIS A 20 -6.29 -5.27 15.01
C HIS A 20 -7.25 -5.31 13.81
N ILE A 21 -7.83 -6.47 13.49
CA ILE A 21 -8.85 -6.60 12.43
C ILE A 21 -10.05 -5.67 12.70
N ASN A 22 -10.52 -5.57 13.95
CA ASN A 22 -11.67 -4.73 14.32
C ASN A 22 -11.37 -3.21 14.24
N ILE A 23 -10.14 -2.80 14.60
CA ILE A 23 -9.75 -1.38 14.64
C ILE A 23 -9.71 -0.79 13.23
N PHE A 24 -9.18 -1.52 12.24
CA PHE A 24 -9.18 -1.06 10.84
C PHE A 24 -10.56 -1.17 10.19
N SER A 25 -11.36 -2.19 10.53
CA SER A 25 -12.68 -2.44 9.94
C SER A 25 -13.61 -1.23 9.98
N ARG A 26 -13.57 -0.42 11.06
CA ARG A 26 -14.36 0.80 11.15
C ARG A 26 -13.88 1.88 10.19
N GLY A 27 -12.56 2.10 10.10
CA GLY A 27 -11.97 3.06 9.17
C GLY A 27 -12.25 2.70 7.72
N ASP A 28 -12.10 1.40 7.40
CA ASP A 28 -12.39 0.86 6.08
C ASP A 28 -13.89 1.01 5.75
N LEU A 29 -14.78 0.69 6.69
CA LEU A 29 -16.23 0.90 6.50
C LEU A 29 -16.56 2.36 6.21
N LEU A 30 -15.94 3.31 6.91
CA LEU A 30 -16.12 4.74 6.65
C LEU A 30 -15.61 5.11 5.25
N TYR A 31 -14.48 4.54 4.83
CA TYR A 31 -13.96 4.70 3.47
C TYR A 31 -14.97 4.20 2.42
N TRP A 32 -15.51 2.98 2.58
CA TRP A 32 -16.50 2.40 1.67
C TRP A 32 -17.81 3.19 1.61
N LYS A 33 -18.16 3.90 2.68
CA LYS A 33 -19.31 4.82 2.72
C LYS A 33 -19.01 6.20 2.15
N CYS A 34 -17.81 6.43 1.63
CA CYS A 34 -17.31 7.73 1.19
C CYS A 34 -17.27 8.80 2.30
N GLU A 35 -17.25 8.38 3.57
CA GLU A 35 -17.12 9.26 4.74
C GLU A 35 -15.64 9.55 5.02
N TYR A 36 -14.94 10.07 4.00
CA TYR A 36 -13.48 10.15 3.97
C TYR A 36 -12.86 10.95 5.12
N GLU A 37 -13.44 12.07 5.51
CA GLU A 37 -12.93 12.85 6.66
C GLU A 37 -13.05 12.08 7.98
N LYS A 38 -14.12 11.29 8.15
CA LYS A 38 -14.25 10.44 9.34
C LYS A 38 -13.27 9.28 9.31
N ALA A 39 -13.06 8.68 8.12
CA ALA A 39 -12.04 7.65 7.94
C ALA A 39 -10.64 8.19 8.26
N LYS A 40 -10.31 9.39 7.76
CA LYS A 40 -9.05 10.10 8.05
C LYS A 40 -8.83 10.26 9.55
N ASN A 41 -9.80 10.85 10.24
CA ASN A 41 -9.74 11.06 11.68
C ASN A 41 -9.59 9.73 12.44
N HIS A 42 -10.30 8.69 12.02
CA HIS A 42 -10.21 7.37 12.62
C HIS A 42 -8.79 6.76 12.50
N PHE A 43 -8.18 6.79 11.31
CA PHE A 43 -6.82 6.29 11.12
C PHE A 43 -5.75 7.14 11.84
N GLN A 44 -5.94 8.47 11.92
CA GLN A 44 -5.08 9.34 12.72
C GLN A 44 -5.18 9.01 14.22
N MET A 45 -6.39 8.74 14.72
CA MET A 45 -6.61 8.31 16.10
C MET A 45 -5.89 6.98 16.42
N ILE A 46 -5.85 6.04 15.47
CA ILE A 46 -5.14 4.78 15.65
C ILE A 46 -3.63 5.01 15.79
N LEU A 47 -3.05 5.88 14.96
CA LEU A 47 -1.62 6.21 15.00
C LEU A 47 -1.18 6.87 16.32
N ILE A 48 -2.06 7.63 16.98
CA ILE A 48 -1.76 8.29 18.27
C ILE A 48 -2.04 7.42 19.48
N SER A 49 -2.62 6.22 19.31
CA SER A 49 -3.01 5.33 20.42
C SER A 49 -1.98 4.19 20.57
N PRO A 50 -0.98 4.33 21.46
CA PRO A 50 0.03 3.29 21.67
C PRO A 50 -0.49 2.11 22.52
N PRO A 51 0.08 0.89 22.35
CA PRO A 51 1.14 0.53 21.39
C PRO A 51 0.57 0.05 20.05
N ILE A 52 1.07 0.60 18.93
CA ILE A 52 0.79 0.15 17.57
C ILE A 52 2.06 -0.47 16.95
N SER A 53 1.92 -1.60 16.25
CA SER A 53 3.07 -2.24 15.59
C SER A 53 3.56 -1.42 14.39
N LEU A 54 4.79 -1.65 13.92
CA LEU A 54 5.30 -1.00 12.70
C LEU A 54 4.48 -1.41 11.47
N LEU A 55 4.03 -2.66 11.41
CA LEU A 55 3.18 -3.18 10.34
C LEU A 55 1.81 -2.49 10.33
N ASP A 56 1.17 -2.36 11.50
CA ASP A 56 -0.11 -1.66 11.63
C ASP A 56 0.04 -0.17 11.34
N SER A 57 1.16 0.44 11.74
CA SER A 57 1.48 1.83 11.39
C SER A 57 1.58 2.00 9.88
N ALA A 58 2.26 1.07 9.18
CA ALA A 58 2.35 1.09 7.73
C ALA A 58 0.97 0.97 7.07
N ARG A 59 0.09 0.10 7.59
CA ARG A 59 -1.30 -0.04 7.12
C ARG A 59 -2.14 1.21 7.36
N CYS A 60 -1.99 1.87 8.51
CA CYS A 60 -2.61 3.17 8.80
C CYS A 60 -2.19 4.22 7.76
N TYR A 61 -0.89 4.34 7.49
CA TYR A 61 -0.39 5.30 6.51
C TYR A 61 -0.86 4.98 5.08
N SER A 62 -0.97 3.70 4.72
CA SER A 62 -1.58 3.29 3.45
C SER A 62 -3.03 3.77 3.32
N SER A 63 -3.81 3.55 4.39
CA SER A 63 -5.22 3.92 4.43
C SER A 63 -5.40 5.44 4.41
N LEU A 64 -4.55 6.18 5.13
CA LEU A 64 -4.52 7.65 5.07
C LEU A 64 -4.12 8.16 3.68
N GLY A 65 -3.17 7.51 3.01
CA GLY A 65 -2.80 7.81 1.64
C GLY A 65 -3.98 7.67 0.68
N ALA A 66 -4.73 6.56 0.79
CA ALA A 66 -5.93 6.31 -0.01
C ALA A 66 -7.01 7.37 0.27
N VAL A 67 -7.32 7.62 1.55
CA VAL A 67 -8.29 8.64 1.97
C VAL A 67 -7.90 10.04 1.44
N SER A 68 -6.64 10.45 1.58
CA SER A 68 -6.16 11.74 1.08
C SER A 68 -6.21 11.82 -0.45
N THR A 69 -6.04 10.70 -1.16
CA THR A 69 -6.19 10.62 -2.62
C THR A 69 -7.64 10.89 -3.03
N GLU A 70 -8.60 10.27 -2.34
CA GLU A 70 -10.04 10.49 -2.57
C GLU A 70 -10.47 11.94 -2.26
N LEU A 71 -9.89 12.54 -1.23
CA LEU A 71 -10.06 13.95 -0.88
C LEU A 71 -9.33 14.91 -1.84
N LYS A 72 -8.60 14.41 -2.84
CA LYS A 72 -7.76 15.17 -3.79
C LYS A 72 -6.63 15.96 -3.12
N ASN A 73 -6.27 15.61 -1.88
CA ASN A 73 -5.14 16.15 -1.16
C ASN A 73 -3.87 15.36 -1.54
N TYR A 74 -3.43 15.52 -2.79
CA TYR A 74 -2.38 14.67 -3.38
C TYR A 74 -1.03 14.76 -2.67
N GLU A 75 -0.63 15.94 -2.20
CA GLU A 75 0.61 16.10 -1.43
C GLU A 75 0.57 15.32 -0.11
N GLU A 76 -0.56 15.38 0.60
CA GLU A 76 -0.76 14.60 1.82
C GLU A 76 -0.77 13.10 1.52
N ALA A 77 -1.40 12.69 0.41
CA ALA A 77 -1.41 11.29 -0.02
C ALA A 77 0.00 10.76 -0.27
N ILE A 78 0.81 11.50 -1.05
CA ILE A 78 2.22 11.15 -1.33
C ILE A 78 3.02 11.07 -0.03
N ASN A 79 2.88 12.05 0.87
CA ASN A 79 3.56 12.05 2.16
C ASN A 79 3.19 10.83 3.02
N ASN A 80 1.91 10.44 3.06
CA ASN A 80 1.48 9.26 3.79
C ASN A 80 2.02 7.97 3.17
N TYR A 81 1.99 7.83 1.84
CA TYR A 81 2.60 6.67 1.19
C TYR A 81 4.13 6.60 1.39
N HIS A 82 4.85 7.72 1.40
CA HIS A 82 6.27 7.71 1.75
C HIS A 82 6.52 7.26 3.19
N LYS A 83 5.69 7.68 4.16
CA LYS A 83 5.78 7.16 5.53
C LYS A 83 5.50 5.66 5.60
N GLN A 84 4.53 5.15 4.83
CA GLN A 84 4.31 3.71 4.70
C GLN A 84 5.57 3.02 4.16
N LEU A 85 6.14 3.53 3.07
CA LEU A 85 7.34 2.99 2.43
C LEU A 85 8.51 2.91 3.41
N ASP A 86 8.77 3.99 4.16
CA ASP A 86 9.84 4.03 5.17
C ASP A 86 9.67 2.97 6.25
N LEU A 87 8.43 2.72 6.69
CA LEU A 87 8.13 1.69 7.70
C LEU A 87 8.30 0.29 7.15
N LEU A 88 7.87 0.03 5.91
CA LEU A 88 8.07 -1.26 5.23
C LEU A 88 9.56 -1.56 5.03
N ILE A 89 10.36 -0.56 4.67
CA ILE A 89 11.82 -0.69 4.57
C ILE A 89 12.45 -0.93 5.95
N LYS A 90 11.95 -0.29 7.01
CA LYS A 90 12.44 -0.50 8.39
C LYS A 90 12.12 -1.89 8.94
N LEU A 91 10.98 -2.46 8.57
CA LEU A 91 10.58 -3.81 8.97
C LEU A 91 11.59 -4.86 8.50
N LYS A 92 12.26 -4.64 7.36
CA LYS A 92 13.35 -5.48 6.82
C LYS A 92 13.04 -6.98 6.85
N ILE A 93 11.79 -7.38 6.58
CA ILE A 93 11.42 -8.79 6.51
C ILE A 93 11.63 -9.25 5.06
N PRO A 94 12.72 -9.98 4.75
CA PRO A 94 13.08 -10.27 3.37
C PRO A 94 12.05 -11.20 2.74
N ASN A 95 11.70 -10.97 1.47
CA ASN A 95 10.68 -11.70 0.71
C ASN A 95 9.24 -11.58 1.23
N GLU A 96 8.98 -10.76 2.26
CA GLU A 96 7.63 -10.54 2.79
C GLU A 96 7.13 -9.12 2.55
N THR A 97 8.01 -8.12 2.49
CA THR A 97 7.60 -6.71 2.34
C THR A 97 7.65 -6.19 0.92
N GLU A 98 8.34 -6.84 -0.01
CA GLU A 98 8.55 -6.36 -1.39
C GLU A 98 7.23 -6.24 -2.15
N GLY A 99 6.29 -7.15 -1.92
CA GLY A 99 4.93 -7.06 -2.45
C GLY A 99 4.18 -5.82 -1.95
N ASP A 100 4.34 -5.46 -0.68
CA ASP A 100 3.70 -4.27 -0.10
C ASP A 100 4.41 -2.97 -0.46
N ILE A 101 5.75 -3.00 -0.58
CA ILE A 101 6.56 -1.90 -1.12
C ILE A 101 6.12 -1.62 -2.56
N ALA A 102 5.99 -2.65 -3.40
CA ALA A 102 5.52 -2.50 -4.76
C ALA A 102 4.11 -1.92 -4.82
N LYS A 103 3.16 -2.39 -4.00
CA LYS A 103 1.81 -1.78 -3.92
C LYS A 103 1.89 -0.31 -3.50
N CYS A 104 2.75 0.04 -2.54
CA CYS A 104 2.93 1.42 -2.10
C CYS A 104 3.45 2.31 -3.24
N LEU A 105 4.47 1.85 -3.97
CA LEU A 105 5.00 2.54 -5.15
C LEU A 105 3.95 2.69 -6.25
N MET A 106 3.13 1.65 -6.49
CA MET A 106 2.01 1.71 -7.43
C MET A 106 0.99 2.78 -7.03
N SER A 107 0.68 2.92 -5.74
CA SER A 107 -0.22 3.93 -5.21
C SER A 107 0.33 5.33 -5.37
N ILE A 108 1.62 5.55 -5.09
CA ILE A 108 2.29 6.85 -5.36
C ILE A 108 2.21 7.18 -6.86
N GLY A 109 2.53 6.22 -7.72
CA GLY A 109 2.41 6.38 -9.17
C GLY A 109 0.98 6.72 -9.63
N MET A 110 -0.04 6.16 -8.97
CA MET A 110 -1.44 6.53 -9.22
C MET A 110 -1.74 7.97 -8.82
N VAL A 111 -1.21 8.46 -7.69
CA VAL A 111 -1.41 9.85 -7.29
C VAL A 111 -0.78 10.81 -8.30
N TYR A 112 0.43 10.53 -8.78
CA TYR A 112 1.05 11.33 -9.85
C TYR A 112 0.27 11.27 -11.15
N PHE A 113 -0.31 10.12 -11.50
CA PHE A 113 -1.23 10.01 -12.63
C PHE A 113 -2.45 10.92 -12.49
N LEU A 114 -3.06 11.00 -11.30
CA LEU A 114 -4.18 11.89 -11.02
C LEU A 114 -3.78 13.37 -11.07
N GLN A 115 -2.52 13.68 -10.78
CA GLN A 115 -1.91 15.01 -10.98
C GLN A 115 -1.49 15.29 -12.43
N GLN A 116 -1.67 14.32 -13.34
CA GLN A 116 -1.24 14.37 -14.75
C GLN A 116 0.29 14.47 -14.93
N ASP A 117 1.07 14.17 -13.89
CA ASP A 117 2.51 13.99 -13.99
C ASP A 117 2.81 12.54 -14.41
N TYR A 118 2.63 12.28 -15.71
CA TYR A 118 2.80 10.95 -16.26
C TYR A 118 4.26 10.46 -16.17
N ALA A 119 5.24 11.37 -16.16
CA ALA A 119 6.65 11.02 -16.07
C ALA A 119 6.98 10.43 -14.69
N GLN A 120 6.55 11.09 -13.61
CA GLN A 120 6.69 10.55 -12.25
C GLN A 120 5.87 9.28 -12.07
N ALA A 121 4.64 9.24 -12.59
CA ALA A 121 3.81 8.05 -12.53
C ALA A 121 4.51 6.82 -13.16
N ILE A 122 5.10 6.97 -14.35
CA ILE A 122 5.86 5.88 -15.02
C ILE A 122 7.08 5.48 -14.18
N SER A 123 7.82 6.46 -13.64
CA SER A 123 8.99 6.21 -12.80
C SER A 123 8.65 5.33 -11.59
N TYR A 124 7.60 5.67 -10.85
CA TYR A 124 7.16 4.89 -9.69
C TYR A 124 6.64 3.49 -10.05
N GLN A 125 5.94 3.34 -11.18
CA GLN A 125 5.52 2.01 -11.64
C GLN A 125 6.73 1.14 -12.04
N LYS A 126 7.78 1.71 -12.65
CA LYS A 126 9.01 0.98 -12.95
C LYS A 126 9.76 0.56 -11.68
N GLN A 127 9.88 1.45 -10.70
CA GLN A 127 10.44 1.10 -9.39
C GLN A 127 9.68 -0.05 -8.71
N ALA A 128 8.35 -0.11 -8.88
CA ALA A 128 7.55 -1.23 -8.37
C ALA A 128 7.91 -2.56 -9.07
N LEU A 129 8.16 -2.56 -10.38
CA LEU A 129 8.64 -3.75 -11.09
C LEU A 129 10.02 -4.18 -10.61
N ASP A 130 10.94 -3.22 -10.46
CA ASP A 130 12.32 -3.50 -10.02
C ASP A 130 12.32 -4.10 -8.61
N THR A 131 11.44 -3.61 -7.73
CA THR A 131 11.25 -4.16 -6.38
C THR A 131 10.81 -5.63 -6.43
N LEU A 132 9.83 -5.97 -7.26
CA LEU A 132 9.31 -7.33 -7.35
C LEU A 132 10.31 -8.29 -7.99
N ALA A 133 11.09 -7.82 -8.97
CA ALA A 133 12.08 -8.60 -9.67
C ALA A 133 13.20 -9.14 -8.76
N ILE A 134 13.42 -8.52 -7.59
CA ILE A 134 14.38 -8.99 -6.57
C ILE A 134 13.94 -10.33 -5.96
N VAL A 135 12.63 -10.52 -5.76
CA VAL A 135 12.07 -11.71 -5.11
C VAL A 135 11.68 -12.77 -6.13
N THR A 136 10.92 -12.35 -7.16
CA THR A 136 10.49 -13.26 -8.22
C THR A 136 10.14 -12.50 -9.50
N PRO A 137 10.58 -12.99 -10.67
CA PRO A 137 10.19 -12.41 -11.95
C PRO A 137 8.68 -12.57 -12.25
N ALA A 138 7.99 -13.51 -11.60
CA ALA A 138 6.59 -13.86 -11.87
C ALA A 138 5.63 -13.49 -10.72
N HIS A 139 5.82 -12.32 -10.10
CA HIS A 139 4.94 -11.87 -9.02
C HIS A 139 3.52 -11.56 -9.54
N ASP A 140 2.48 -11.87 -8.77
CA ASP A 140 1.05 -11.66 -9.13
C ASP A 140 0.69 -10.20 -9.48
N LEU A 141 1.53 -9.25 -9.04
CA LEU A 141 1.34 -7.82 -9.28
C LEU A 141 1.95 -7.36 -10.61
N THR A 142 2.89 -8.11 -11.19
CA THR A 142 3.69 -7.71 -12.36
C THR A 142 2.81 -7.37 -13.56
N SER A 143 1.82 -8.22 -13.90
CA SER A 143 0.86 -7.95 -14.99
C SER A 143 0.07 -6.66 -14.75
N LYS A 144 -0.36 -6.40 -13.52
CA LYS A 144 -1.08 -5.17 -13.16
C LYS A 144 -0.20 -3.93 -13.33
N ILE A 145 1.07 -4.01 -12.95
CA ILE A 145 2.02 -2.89 -13.11
C ILE A 145 2.31 -2.63 -14.59
N TYR A 146 2.54 -3.67 -15.39
CA TYR A 146 2.70 -3.51 -16.84
C TYR A 146 1.49 -2.85 -17.49
N ARG A 147 0.27 -3.24 -17.13
CA ARG A 147 -0.95 -2.58 -17.60
C ARG A 147 -1.03 -1.11 -17.18
N ASN A 148 -0.61 -0.76 -15.97
CA ASN A 148 -0.56 0.64 -15.53
C ASN A 148 0.43 1.45 -16.38
N ILE A 149 1.63 0.92 -16.64
CA ILE A 149 2.64 1.57 -17.49
C ILE A 149 2.13 1.73 -18.93
N ALA A 150 1.49 0.69 -19.48
CA ALA A 150 0.89 0.76 -20.81
C ALA A 150 -0.16 1.87 -20.91
N ASN A 151 -1.04 1.97 -19.90
CA ASN A 151 -2.03 3.04 -19.82
C ASN A 151 -1.38 4.43 -19.74
N LEU A 152 -0.27 4.57 -19.02
CA LEU A 152 0.48 5.82 -18.92
C LEU A 152 1.08 6.23 -20.27
N TYR A 153 1.72 5.30 -20.98
CA TYR A 153 2.24 5.56 -22.34
C TYR A 153 1.12 5.87 -23.34
N ALA A 154 -0.03 5.21 -23.23
CA ALA A 154 -1.18 5.55 -24.06
C ALA A 154 -1.68 6.99 -23.81
N LYS A 155 -1.57 7.50 -22.59
CA LYS A 155 -1.93 8.88 -22.23
C LYS A 155 -0.93 9.91 -22.76
N THR A 156 0.35 9.56 -22.86
CA THR A 156 1.38 10.39 -23.51
C THR A 156 1.44 10.22 -25.03
N LYS A 157 0.53 9.40 -25.62
CA LYS A 157 0.45 9.06 -27.06
C LYS A 157 1.66 8.28 -27.59
N GLU A 158 2.41 7.63 -26.71
CA GLU A 158 3.50 6.72 -27.04
C GLU A 158 2.94 5.30 -27.27
N PHE A 159 2.21 5.12 -28.36
CA PHE A 159 1.43 3.91 -28.61
C PHE A 159 2.27 2.64 -28.78
N ASP A 160 3.47 2.74 -29.36
CA ASP A 160 4.37 1.60 -29.53
C ASP A 160 4.81 1.05 -28.15
N SER A 161 5.25 1.95 -27.26
CA SER A 161 5.56 1.61 -25.87
C SER A 161 4.35 1.05 -25.15
N ALA A 162 3.16 1.65 -25.32
CA ALA A 162 1.94 1.15 -24.70
C ALA A 162 1.63 -0.29 -25.13
N LEU A 163 1.74 -0.60 -26.43
CA LEU A 163 1.50 -1.93 -26.97
C LEU A 163 2.49 -2.96 -26.42
N GLU A 164 3.78 -2.61 -26.35
CA GLU A 164 4.81 -3.48 -25.77
C GLU A 164 4.48 -3.85 -24.32
N TYR A 165 4.09 -2.87 -23.50
CA TYR A 165 3.74 -3.11 -22.10
C TYR A 165 2.41 -3.86 -21.94
N PHE A 166 1.43 -3.68 -22.84
CA PHE A 166 0.23 -4.52 -22.85
C PHE A 166 0.56 -5.97 -23.18
N GLN A 167 1.47 -6.22 -24.12
CA GLN A 167 1.92 -7.58 -24.44
C GLN A 167 2.64 -8.24 -23.27
N LYS A 168 3.46 -7.49 -22.53
CA LYS A 168 4.11 -7.97 -21.30
C LYS A 168 3.13 -8.29 -20.16
N ALA A 169 1.91 -7.75 -20.21
CA ALA A 169 0.90 -7.96 -19.18
C ALA A 169 0.04 -9.22 -19.40
N LEU A 170 0.10 -9.84 -20.60
CA LEU A 170 -0.63 -11.06 -20.98
C LEU A 170 0.12 -12.32 -20.53
#